data_AF-A0A844EPL4-F1
#
_entry.id   AF-A0A844EPL4-F1
#
_cell.length_a   1.000
_cell.length_b   1.000
_cell.length_c   1.000
_cell.angle_alpha   90.00
_cell.angle_beta   90.00
_cell.angle_gamma   90.00
#
_symmetry.space_group_name_H-M   'P 1'
#
loop_
_entity.id
_entity.type
_entity.pdbx_description
1 polymer ?
#
loop_
_entity_poly.entity_id
_entity_poly.type
_entity_poly.pdbx_seq_one_letter_code
_entity_poly.pdbx_strand_id
1 'polypeptide(L)'
;KPTNFTTSYYDRAAPHGTGQSKVGGNYGGSLLPGDEAHKAGYSDVIYLDPATHTKIEEAGSANFFGITQDNEFVTPKSDSILPSITKYSLLYLAENRLGLKPVEGDVFIDDLDRFKEAGAMGTAAVIAP
;
A
#
# COMPACT_ATOMS: atom_id res chain seq x y z
N LYS A 1 -2.95 18.27 2.55
CA LYS A 1 -4.02 17.72 3.42
C LYS A 1 -4.03 16.22 3.20
N PRO A 2 -4.21 15.40 4.25
CA PRO A 2 -4.33 13.96 4.08
C PRO A 2 -5.55 13.62 3.23
N THR A 3 -5.56 12.42 2.68
CA THR A 3 -6.65 11.95 1.83
C THR A 3 -7.13 10.55 2.20
N ASN A 4 -8.42 10.29 2.00
CA ASN A 4 -9.04 9.06 2.45
C ASN A 4 -8.99 8.01 1.33
N PHE A 5 -8.72 6.77 1.72
CA PHE A 5 -8.79 5.59 0.86
C PHE A 5 -9.88 4.64 1.36
N THR A 6 -10.34 3.73 0.51
CA THR A 6 -11.30 2.69 0.89
C THR A 6 -10.83 1.33 0.41
N THR A 7 -11.14 0.25 1.13
CA THR A 7 -10.85 -1.11 0.66
C THR A 7 -11.79 -1.51 -0.48
N SER A 8 -11.39 -2.49 -1.28
CA SER A 8 -12.21 -3.05 -2.36
C SER A 8 -12.31 -4.57 -2.27
N TYR A 9 -13.39 -5.11 -2.83
CA TYR A 9 -13.56 -6.55 -3.06
C TYR A 9 -12.88 -7.03 -4.34
N TYR A 10 -12.37 -6.12 -5.17
CA TYR A 10 -11.68 -6.42 -6.41
C TYR A 10 -10.16 -6.52 -6.20
N ASP A 11 -9.52 -7.34 -7.03
CA ASP A 11 -8.07 -7.51 -7.04
C ASP A 11 -7.43 -6.83 -8.24
N ARG A 12 -6.32 -6.12 -8.00
CA ARG A 12 -5.49 -5.60 -9.10
C ARG A 12 -4.56 -6.64 -9.72
N ALA A 13 -4.22 -7.68 -8.97
CA ALA A 13 -3.35 -8.77 -9.38
C ALA A 13 -3.74 -10.06 -8.64
N ALA A 14 -3.58 -11.20 -9.29
CA ALA A 14 -3.76 -12.51 -8.66
C ALA A 14 -2.55 -12.88 -7.77
N PRO A 15 -2.68 -13.84 -6.82
CA PRO A 15 -1.59 -14.21 -5.89
C PRO A 15 -0.28 -14.64 -6.57
N HIS A 16 -0.39 -15.24 -7.75
CA HIS A 16 0.73 -15.68 -8.60
C HIS A 16 0.65 -15.05 -9.99
N GLY A 17 0.14 -13.82 -10.06
CA GLY A 17 -0.06 -13.07 -11.29
C GLY A 17 1.09 -12.12 -11.60
N THR A 18 0.76 -11.01 -12.24
CA THR A 18 1.72 -10.00 -12.72
C THR A 18 1.99 -8.87 -11.72
N GLY A 19 1.61 -9.03 -10.44
CA GLY A 19 1.65 -7.96 -9.43
C GLY A 19 3.03 -7.32 -9.24
N GLN A 20 4.12 -8.11 -9.23
CA GLN A 20 5.49 -7.60 -9.11
C GLN A 20 6.01 -6.87 -10.35
N SER A 21 5.30 -6.92 -11.47
CA SER A 21 5.71 -6.32 -12.73
C SER A 21 4.88 -5.08 -13.05
N LYS A 22 5.53 -4.01 -13.51
CA LYS A 22 4.85 -2.76 -13.87
C LYS A 22 4.22 -2.85 -15.26
N VAL A 23 3.20 -3.69 -15.41
CA VAL A 23 2.51 -3.97 -16.68
C VAL A 23 1.11 -3.38 -16.70
N GLY A 24 0.62 -3.03 -17.89
CA GLY A 24 -0.69 -2.41 -18.07
C GLY A 24 -1.87 -3.24 -17.57
N GLY A 25 -1.75 -4.57 -17.51
CA GLY A 25 -2.80 -5.47 -17.01
C GLY A 25 -3.24 -5.16 -15.59
N ASN A 26 -2.29 -4.90 -14.68
CA ASN A 26 -2.59 -4.58 -13.28
C ASN A 26 -3.33 -3.23 -13.17
N TYR A 27 -3.06 -2.29 -14.09
CA TYR A 27 -3.76 -1.01 -14.16
C TYR A 27 -5.17 -1.18 -14.71
N GLY A 28 -5.34 -2.01 -15.75
CA GLY A 28 -6.64 -2.37 -16.31
C GLY A 28 -7.57 -2.96 -15.25
N GLY A 29 -7.08 -3.88 -14.43
CA GLY A 29 -7.83 -4.47 -13.30
C GLY A 29 -8.24 -3.46 -12.22
N SER A 30 -7.48 -2.37 -12.06
CA SER A 30 -7.78 -1.33 -11.07
C SER A 30 -8.74 -0.22 -11.53
N LEU A 31 -9.10 -0.15 -12.82
CA LEU A 31 -9.90 0.97 -13.34
C LEU A 31 -11.30 1.06 -12.72
N LEU A 32 -12.04 -0.05 -12.72
CA LEU A 32 -13.38 -0.10 -12.13
C LEU A 32 -13.39 0.19 -10.63
N PRO A 33 -12.60 -0.50 -9.78
CA PRO A 33 -12.61 -0.23 -8.34
C PRO A 33 -12.11 1.20 -8.00
N GLY A 34 -11.16 1.75 -8.76
CA GLY A 34 -10.72 3.13 -8.61
C GLY A 34 -11.84 4.15 -8.94
N ASP A 35 -12.60 3.93 -10.01
CA ASP A 35 -13.75 4.76 -10.38
C ASP A 35 -14.86 4.71 -9.30
N GLU A 36 -15.14 3.53 -8.75
CA GLU A 36 -16.09 3.36 -7.64
C GLU A 36 -15.65 4.11 -6.39
N ALA A 37 -14.37 4.01 -6.01
CA ALA A 37 -13.80 4.74 -4.87
C ALA A 37 -13.91 6.26 -5.05
N HIS A 38 -13.56 6.77 -6.23
CA HIS A 38 -13.70 8.20 -6.55
C HIS A 38 -15.15 8.68 -6.48
N LYS A 39 -16.09 7.91 -7.03
CA LYS A 39 -17.53 8.23 -6.96
C LYS A 39 -18.06 8.24 -5.53
N ALA A 40 -17.47 7.44 -4.64
CA ALA A 40 -17.76 7.43 -3.21
C ALA A 40 -17.02 8.51 -2.39
N GLY A 41 -16.20 9.36 -3.04
CA GLY A 41 -15.50 10.48 -2.40
C GLY A 41 -14.15 10.13 -1.77
N TYR A 42 -13.59 8.95 -2.09
CA TYR A 42 -12.24 8.54 -1.70
C TYR A 42 -11.23 8.88 -2.82
N SER A 43 -9.95 8.97 -2.48
CA SER A 43 -8.89 9.25 -3.46
C SER A 43 -8.45 8.03 -4.25
N ASP A 44 -8.47 6.84 -3.64
CA ASP A 44 -8.18 5.59 -4.33
C ASP A 44 -8.55 4.39 -3.44
N VAL A 45 -8.24 3.20 -3.94
CA VAL A 45 -8.50 1.91 -3.30
C VAL A 45 -7.30 1.45 -2.46
N ILE A 46 -7.53 0.86 -1.30
CA ILE A 46 -6.58 -0.05 -0.64
C ILE A 46 -6.88 -1.47 -1.12
N TYR A 47 -5.97 -2.07 -1.88
CA TYR A 47 -6.04 -3.48 -2.26
C TYR A 47 -5.55 -4.36 -1.12
N LEU A 48 -6.25 -5.47 -0.91
CA LEU A 48 -5.88 -6.49 0.06
C LEU A 48 -5.25 -7.69 -0.66
N ASP A 49 -4.71 -8.63 0.10
CA ASP A 49 -4.13 -9.84 -0.46
C ASP A 49 -5.21 -10.63 -1.23
N PRO A 50 -4.95 -11.01 -2.49
CA PRO A 50 -5.98 -11.57 -3.37
C PRO A 50 -6.42 -13.00 -2.99
N ALA A 51 -5.78 -13.62 -2.00
CA ALA A 51 -6.10 -14.97 -1.56
C ALA A 51 -7.11 -14.98 -0.41
N THR A 52 -6.98 -14.04 0.55
CA THR A 52 -7.76 -14.05 1.79
C THR A 52 -8.43 -12.72 2.12
N HIS A 53 -8.02 -11.63 1.49
CA HIS A 53 -8.49 -10.26 1.77
C HIS A 53 -8.38 -9.90 3.26
N THR A 54 -7.30 -10.31 3.91
CA THR A 54 -7.03 -10.03 5.33
C THR A 54 -5.88 -9.05 5.54
N LYS A 55 -5.02 -8.87 4.52
CA LYS A 55 -3.78 -8.10 4.62
C LYS A 55 -3.71 -6.99 3.57
N ILE A 56 -3.26 -5.81 3.95
CA ILE A 56 -3.03 -4.69 3.03
C ILE A 56 -1.88 -5.03 2.07
N GLU A 57 -2.08 -4.71 0.80
CA GLU A 57 -1.05 -4.80 -0.25
C GLU A 57 -0.62 -3.44 -0.79
N GLU A 58 -1.51 -2.76 -1.52
CA GLU A 58 -1.22 -1.50 -2.22
C GLU A 58 -2.32 -0.45 -2.01
N ALA A 59 -1.92 0.82 -2.07
CA ALA A 59 -2.82 1.96 -2.10
C ALA A 59 -2.92 2.47 -3.54
N GLY A 60 -3.89 1.96 -4.29
CA GLY A 60 -4.13 2.30 -5.68
C GLY A 60 -3.01 1.81 -6.58
N SER A 61 -2.14 2.74 -6.97
CA SER A 61 -0.92 2.48 -7.75
C SER A 61 0.38 2.82 -6.99
N ALA A 62 0.28 3.01 -5.68
CA ALA A 62 1.35 3.29 -4.73
C ALA A 62 1.43 2.19 -3.66
N ASN A 63 2.55 2.08 -2.94
CA ASN A 63 2.64 1.15 -1.81
C ASN A 63 2.13 1.80 -0.52
N PHE A 64 1.68 0.97 0.41
CA PHE A 64 1.29 1.39 1.74
C PHE A 64 2.48 1.40 2.72
N PHE A 65 2.49 2.35 3.65
CA PHE A 65 3.30 2.27 4.87
C PHE A 65 2.47 2.69 6.08
N GLY A 66 2.87 2.21 7.25
CA GLY A 66 2.37 2.64 8.55
C GLY A 66 3.53 2.87 9.52
N ILE A 67 3.39 3.87 10.40
CA ILE A 67 4.32 4.13 11.50
C ILE A 67 3.65 3.68 12.80
N THR A 68 4.27 2.75 13.52
CA THR A 68 3.70 2.26 14.79
C THR A 68 3.89 3.27 15.92
N GLN A 69 3.17 3.06 17.01
CA GLN A 69 3.39 3.82 18.26
C GLN A 69 4.86 3.72 18.72
N ASP A 70 5.47 2.55 18.53
CA ASP A 70 6.85 2.22 18.90
C ASP A 70 7.91 2.65 17.87
N ASN A 71 7.56 3.54 16.92
CA ASN A 71 8.47 4.08 15.89
C ASN A 71 9.04 3.01 14.92
N GLU A 72 8.25 2.00 14.59
CA GLU A 72 8.56 1.10 13.46
C GLU A 72 7.96 1.64 12.16
N PHE A 73 8.73 1.65 11.08
CA PHE A 73 8.28 1.92 9.72
C PHE A 73 7.89 0.58 9.08
N VAL A 74 6.59 0.30 8.98
CA VAL A 74 6.07 -0.98 8.52
C VAL A 74 5.50 -0.84 7.11
N THR A 75 5.83 -1.76 6.22
CA THR A 75 5.26 -1.83 4.87
C THR A 75 4.98 -3.28 4.47
N PRO A 76 3.92 -3.54 3.69
CA PRO A 76 3.58 -4.89 3.24
C PRO A 76 4.70 -5.57 2.44
N LYS A 77 4.85 -6.89 2.65
CA LYS A 77 5.67 -7.77 1.83
C LYS A 77 4.81 -8.91 1.26
N SER A 78 4.65 -8.94 -0.06
CA SER A 78 3.87 -9.97 -0.75
C SER A 78 4.39 -10.18 -2.17
N ASP A 79 4.10 -11.34 -2.74
CA ASP A 79 4.44 -11.69 -4.12
C ASP A 79 3.48 -11.09 -5.15
N SER A 80 2.39 -10.45 -4.72
CA SER A 80 1.46 -9.71 -5.61
C SER A 80 1.66 -8.18 -5.60
N ILE A 81 2.66 -7.68 -4.87
CA ILE A 81 2.93 -6.24 -4.72
C ILE A 81 4.08 -5.79 -5.64
N LEU A 82 3.96 -4.60 -6.21
CA LEU A 82 5.01 -3.98 -6.99
C LEU A 82 6.20 -3.56 -6.09
N PRO A 83 7.44 -3.97 -6.41
CA PRO A 83 8.63 -3.59 -5.65
C PRO A 83 9.02 -2.12 -5.92
N SER A 84 8.34 -1.17 -5.27
CA SER A 84 8.58 0.26 -5.47
C SER A 84 9.95 0.74 -5.03
N ILE A 85 10.58 1.55 -5.89
CA ILE A 85 11.82 2.25 -5.57
C ILE A 85 11.63 3.26 -4.43
N THR A 86 10.46 3.93 -4.36
CA THR A 86 10.15 4.85 -3.26
C THR A 86 10.05 4.11 -1.93
N LYS A 87 9.45 2.90 -1.92
CA LYS A 87 9.42 2.03 -0.73
C LYS A 87 10.83 1.76 -0.22
N TYR A 88 11.71 1.23 -1.07
CA TYR A 88 13.08 0.90 -0.66
C TYR A 88 13.89 2.12 -0.25
N SER A 89 13.66 3.27 -0.88
CA SER A 89 14.29 4.54 -0.48
C SER A 89 13.85 4.95 0.93
N LEU A 90 12.56 4.85 1.24
CA LEU A 90 12.01 5.21 2.55
C LEU A 90 12.43 4.22 3.65
N LEU A 91 12.48 2.91 3.36
CA LEU A 91 13.03 1.91 4.28
C LEU A 91 14.49 2.23 4.65
N TYR A 92 15.30 2.59 3.65
CA TYR A 92 16.70 2.99 3.90
C TYR A 92 16.80 4.24 4.77
N LEU A 93 16.00 5.28 4.48
CA LEU A 93 16.00 6.53 5.24
C LEU A 93 15.47 6.34 6.67
N ALA A 94 14.43 5.50 6.85
CA ALA A 94 13.87 5.15 8.14
C ALA A 94 14.98 4.64 9.08
N GLU A 95 15.75 3.66 8.63
CA GLU A 95 16.84 3.06 9.40
C GLU A 95 18.03 4.02 9.58
N ASN A 96 18.51 4.62 8.49
CA ASN A 96 19.82 5.26 8.48
C ASN A 96 19.79 6.75 8.85
N ARG A 97 18.61 7.39 8.82
CA ARG A 97 18.48 8.85 9.00
C ARG A 97 17.43 9.25 10.03
N LEU A 98 16.38 8.45 10.21
CA LEU A 98 15.23 8.83 11.05
C LEU A 98 15.18 8.07 12.38
N GLY A 99 16.02 7.04 12.57
CA GLY A 99 16.03 6.22 13.79
C GLY A 99 14.75 5.39 13.95
N LEU A 100 14.06 5.10 12.85
CA LEU A 100 12.90 4.23 12.80
C LEU A 100 13.34 2.81 12.44
N LYS A 101 12.72 1.79 13.02
CA LYS A 101 13.00 0.40 12.66
C LYS A 101 12.24 0.02 11.38
N PRO A 102 12.90 -0.31 10.26
CA PRO A 102 12.22 -0.78 9.05
C PRO A 102 11.68 -2.21 9.25
N VAL A 103 10.43 -2.44 8.87
CA VAL A 103 9.78 -3.76 8.92
C VAL A 103 9.04 -4.00 7.60
N GLU A 104 9.46 -5.02 6.88
CA GLU A 104 8.71 -5.56 5.74
C GLU A 104 8.00 -6.84 6.18
N GLY A 105 6.67 -6.86 6.15
CA GLY A 105 5.90 -7.99 6.66
C GLY A 105 4.41 -7.89 6.36
N ASP A 106 3.60 -8.69 7.05
CA ASP A 106 2.15 -8.64 6.93
C ASP A 106 1.57 -7.42 7.67
N VAL A 107 0.59 -6.77 7.06
CA VAL A 107 -0.20 -5.68 7.65
C VAL A 107 -1.66 -6.07 7.59
N PHE A 108 -2.24 -6.47 8.71
CA PHE A 108 -3.63 -6.91 8.76
C PHE A 108 -4.61 -5.73 8.79
N ILE A 109 -5.72 -5.85 8.06
CA ILE A 109 -6.74 -4.79 7.96
C ILE A 109 -7.54 -4.60 9.26
N ASP A 110 -7.54 -5.59 10.15
CA ASP A 110 -8.19 -5.55 11.46
C ASP A 110 -7.26 -5.06 12.60
N ASP A 111 -5.99 -4.77 12.31
CA ASP A 111 -4.97 -4.32 13.26
C ASP A 111 -4.41 -2.94 12.85
N LEU A 112 -5.26 -2.01 12.41
CA LEU A 112 -4.80 -0.67 11.98
C LEU A 112 -4.49 0.27 13.15
N ASP A 113 -5.11 0.07 14.31
CA ASP A 113 -4.95 0.94 15.49
C ASP A 113 -3.52 0.94 16.06
N ARG A 114 -2.69 -0.05 15.68
CA ARG A 114 -1.26 -0.08 16.01
C ARG A 114 -0.47 1.06 15.37
N PHE A 115 -0.98 1.67 14.30
CA PHE A 115 -0.32 2.74 13.56
C PHE A 115 -0.79 4.11 14.05
N LYS A 116 0.16 5.00 14.37
CA LYS A 116 -0.13 6.42 14.65
C LYS A 116 -0.24 7.26 13.40
N GLU A 117 0.43 6.82 12.34
CA GLU A 117 0.44 7.46 11.02
C GLU A 117 0.43 6.38 9.95
N ALA A 118 -0.19 6.64 8.82
CA ALA A 118 -0.17 5.78 7.65
C ALA A 118 -0.16 6.65 6.39
N GLY A 119 0.21 6.06 5.27
CA GLY A 119 0.15 6.74 3.99
C GLY A 119 0.49 5.85 2.81
N ALA A 120 0.33 6.42 1.62
CA ALA A 120 0.76 5.84 0.37
C ALA A 120 2.10 6.45 -0.08
N MET A 121 2.95 5.66 -0.74
CA MET A 121 4.26 6.09 -1.22
C MET A 121 4.54 5.61 -2.65
N GLY A 122 5.08 6.51 -3.47
CA GLY A 122 5.38 6.24 -4.88
C GLY A 122 5.91 7.46 -5.60
N THR A 123 6.45 7.27 -6.81
CA THR A 123 7.15 8.34 -7.55
C THR A 123 6.34 9.61 -7.75
N ALA A 124 5.04 9.50 -8.06
CA ALA A 124 4.22 10.65 -8.44
C ALA A 124 3.92 11.60 -7.27
N ALA A 125 3.56 11.05 -6.11
CA ALA A 125 3.19 11.83 -4.93
C ALA A 125 4.33 11.96 -3.91
N VAL A 126 5.39 11.16 -4.06
CA VAL A 126 6.40 10.87 -3.03
C VAL A 126 5.78 10.19 -1.82
N ILE A 127 4.97 10.93 -1.05
CA ILE A 127 4.16 10.47 0.08
C ILE A 127 2.78 11.16 -0.01
N ALA A 128 1.71 10.37 0.10
CA ALA A 128 0.35 10.84 0.28
C ALA A 128 -0.17 10.36 1.65
N PRO A 129 -0.26 11.26 2.65
CA PRO A 129 -0.85 10.97 3.95
C PRO A 129 -2.37 10.80 3.89
#